data_AF-A0A7Y5PLQ9-F1
#
_entry.id   AF-A0A7Y5PLQ9-F1
#
_cell.length_a   1.000
_cell.length_b   1.000
_cell.length_c   1.000
_cell.angle_alpha   90.00
_cell.angle_beta   90.00
_cell.angle_gamma   90.00
#
_symmetry.space_group_name_H-M   'P 1'
#
loop_
_entity.id
_entity.type
_entity.pdbx_description
1 polymer ?
#
loop_
_entity_poly.entity_id
_entity_poly.type
_entity_poly.pdbx_seq_one_letter_code
_entity_poly.pdbx_strand_id
1 'polypeptide(L)'
;MATTSPALIPPAGLRALSAKEQLQRAAALNCVAEGAGKPACVGQVFVGIFFDGTGNNKKLDFDEPPPEKRKHTNVVKLFQAFRDDPGQGYFRFYVPGVGTPFPEIGEMTASANGARFKPIQLTDEELSHLIAAGEPDALTQVLSEHFSDLLPKEGRAELHRTLQRLCTLARRCGVERFARLQSLAVAVLGTRGALLDDPKFEPWLQLHAHDEHGFEDALAPWVESAEEQPA
;
A
#
# COMPACT_ATOMS: atom_id res chain seq x y z
N MET A 1 23.47 5.07 -2.51
CA MET A 1 22.99 3.78 -1.98
C MET A 1 23.84 2.67 -2.59
N ALA A 2 24.60 1.93 -1.77
CA ALA A 2 25.34 0.78 -2.27
C ALA A 2 24.35 -0.35 -2.55
N THR A 3 24.34 -0.86 -3.78
CA THR A 3 23.57 -2.05 -4.14
C THR A 3 24.20 -3.26 -3.47
N THR A 4 23.62 -3.71 -2.36
CA THR A 4 23.95 -5.01 -1.80
C THR A 4 23.61 -6.06 -2.85
N SER A 5 24.65 -6.78 -3.30
CA SER A 5 24.43 -7.91 -4.19
C SER A 5 23.53 -8.92 -3.48
N PRO A 6 22.48 -9.44 -4.13
CA PRO A 6 21.62 -10.44 -3.52
C PRO A 6 22.44 -11.65 -3.11
N ALA A 7 22.09 -12.26 -1.98
CA ALA A 7 22.75 -13.46 -1.48
C ALA A 7 22.77 -14.55 -2.58
N LEU A 8 23.86 -15.30 -2.65
CA LEU A 8 24.02 -16.39 -3.60
C LEU A 8 22.83 -17.36 -3.50
N ILE A 9 22.34 -17.81 -4.66
CA ILE A 9 21.29 -18.82 -4.74
C ILE A 9 21.78 -20.06 -3.97
N PRO A 10 21.03 -20.58 -2.98
CA PRO A 10 21.40 -21.77 -2.26
C PRO A 10 21.64 -22.93 -3.24
N PRO A 11 22.61 -23.83 -3.00
CA PRO A 11 22.91 -24.94 -3.91
C PRO A 11 21.71 -25.87 -4.16
N ALA A 12 20.74 -25.90 -3.24
CA ALA A 12 19.48 -26.65 -3.39
C ALA A 12 18.39 -25.90 -4.20
N GLY A 13 18.64 -24.69 -4.68
CA GLY A 13 17.69 -23.88 -5.47
C GLY A 13 16.50 -23.32 -4.69
N LEU A 14 16.38 -23.65 -3.40
CA LEU A 14 15.31 -23.17 -2.52
C LEU A 14 15.91 -22.50 -1.28
N ARG A 15 15.31 -21.38 -0.87
CA ARG A 15 15.61 -20.76 0.43
C ARG A 15 15.07 -21.66 1.53
N ALA A 16 15.93 -22.07 2.46
CA ALA A 16 15.50 -22.78 3.66
C ALA A 16 14.64 -21.86 4.53
N LEU A 17 13.46 -22.33 4.94
CA LEU A 17 12.62 -21.63 5.91
C LEU A 17 13.23 -21.78 7.32
N SER A 18 13.32 -20.69 8.06
CA SER A 18 13.64 -20.71 9.49
C SER A 18 12.57 -21.44 10.30
N ALA A 19 12.90 -21.88 11.53
CA ALA A 19 11.92 -22.53 12.42
C ALA A 19 10.67 -21.66 12.66
N LYS A 20 10.85 -20.33 12.77
CA LYS A 20 9.75 -19.37 12.89
C LYS A 20 8.84 -19.38 11.67
N GLU A 21 9.41 -19.33 10.46
CA GLU A 21 8.65 -19.35 9.21
C GLU A 21 7.93 -20.69 8.99
N GLN A 22 8.54 -21.80 9.42
CA GLN A 22 7.90 -23.11 9.41
C GLN A 22 6.70 -23.16 10.38
N LEU A 23 6.83 -22.60 11.58
CA LEU A 23 5.72 -22.49 12.55
C LEU A 23 4.60 -21.59 12.03
N GLN A 24 4.93 -20.45 11.40
CA GLN A 24 3.94 -19.56 10.78
C GLN A 24 3.17 -20.27 9.66
N ARG A 25 3.87 -21.04 8.82
CA ARG A 25 3.24 -21.88 7.79
C ARG A 25 2.32 -22.93 8.42
N ALA A 26 2.75 -23.60 9.49
CA ALA A 26 1.93 -24.58 10.20
C ALA A 26 0.67 -23.94 10.80
N ALA A 27 0.79 -22.76 11.42
CA ALA A 27 -0.34 -22.01 11.95
C ALA A 27 -1.35 -21.63 10.86
N ALA A 28 -0.89 -21.16 9.70
CA ALA A 28 -1.76 -20.82 8.57
C ALA A 28 -2.52 -22.03 8.01
N LEU A 29 -1.94 -23.24 8.09
CA LEU A 29 -2.62 -24.49 7.71
C LEU A 29 -3.73 -24.87 8.70
N ASN A 30 -3.66 -24.44 9.97
CA ASN A 30 -4.64 -24.75 11.00
C ASN A 30 -5.93 -23.90 10.91
N CYS A 31 -5.93 -22.80 10.15
CA CYS A 31 -7.12 -21.93 9.98
C CYS A 31 -8.34 -22.64 9.39
N VAL A 32 -8.21 -23.86 8.88
CA VAL A 32 -9.30 -24.67 8.32
C VAL A 32 -10.08 -25.44 9.41
N ALA A 33 -9.58 -25.49 10.66
CA ALA A 33 -10.09 -26.38 11.70
C ALA A 33 -11.14 -25.77 12.65
N GLU A 34 -11.40 -24.46 12.62
CA GLU A 34 -12.30 -23.84 13.61
C GLU A 34 -13.75 -23.72 13.10
N GLY A 35 -14.49 -24.81 13.29
CA GLY A 35 -15.95 -24.87 13.08
C GLY A 35 -16.58 -25.91 14.00
N ALA A 36 -17.12 -25.45 15.12
CA ALA A 36 -17.79 -26.21 16.18
C ALA A 36 -18.63 -27.44 15.74
N GLY A 37 -18.27 -28.61 16.27
CA GLY A 37 -19.23 -29.67 16.67
C GLY A 37 -20.02 -30.42 15.60
N LYS A 38 -19.89 -30.12 14.31
CA LYS A 38 -20.47 -30.93 13.22
C LYS A 38 -19.41 -31.14 12.13
N PRO A 39 -19.18 -32.37 11.64
CA PRO A 39 -18.31 -32.58 10.49
C PRO A 39 -18.93 -31.89 9.28
N ALA A 40 -18.40 -30.73 8.92
CA ALA A 40 -18.63 -30.11 7.62
C ALA A 40 -17.52 -30.59 6.68
N CYS A 41 -17.82 -30.79 5.40
CA CYS A 41 -16.81 -30.98 4.37
C CYS A 41 -16.05 -29.65 4.18
N VAL A 42 -15.13 -29.34 5.07
CA VAL A 42 -14.23 -28.19 4.98
C VAL A 42 -13.07 -28.57 4.07
N GLY A 43 -12.86 -27.77 3.03
CA GLY A 43 -11.75 -27.92 2.08
C GLY A 43 -10.95 -26.62 2.00
N GLN A 44 -9.64 -26.74 1.80
CA GLN A 44 -8.79 -25.60 1.54
C GLN A 44 -8.75 -25.31 0.03
N VAL A 45 -8.91 -24.05 -0.33
CA VAL A 45 -8.73 -23.58 -1.70
C VAL A 45 -7.39 -22.86 -1.81
N PHE A 46 -6.61 -23.20 -2.83
CA PHE A 46 -5.34 -22.60 -3.17
C PHE A 46 -5.49 -21.85 -4.50
N VAL A 47 -5.49 -20.51 -4.45
CA VAL A 47 -5.62 -19.67 -5.64
C VAL A 47 -4.28 -18.98 -5.93
N GLY A 48 -3.66 -19.31 -7.06
CA GLY A 48 -2.48 -18.63 -7.57
C GLY A 48 -2.86 -17.63 -8.66
N ILE A 49 -2.65 -16.34 -8.43
CA ILE A 49 -2.88 -15.29 -9.43
C ILE A 49 -1.53 -14.69 -9.81
N PHE A 50 -1.22 -14.68 -11.11
CA PHE A 50 0.10 -14.38 -11.65
C PHE A 50 0.03 -13.20 -12.62
N PHE A 51 0.40 -12.02 -12.14
CA PHE A 51 0.45 -10.78 -12.94
C PHE A 51 1.81 -10.65 -13.60
N ASP A 52 1.85 -10.61 -14.94
CA ASP A 52 3.09 -10.50 -15.68
C ASP A 52 3.60 -9.06 -15.80
N GLY A 53 4.88 -8.90 -16.15
CA GLY A 53 5.50 -7.59 -16.29
C GLY A 53 5.01 -6.85 -17.55
N THR A 54 5.09 -5.51 -17.55
CA THR A 54 4.76 -4.65 -18.69
C THR A 54 5.31 -5.19 -20.02
N GLY A 55 4.45 -5.24 -21.04
CA GLY A 55 4.83 -5.69 -22.37
C GLY A 55 5.04 -7.20 -22.53
N ASN A 56 4.82 -8.01 -21.48
CA ASN A 56 4.91 -9.47 -21.55
C ASN A 56 3.52 -10.09 -21.64
N ASN A 57 3.39 -11.12 -22.47
CA ASN A 57 2.17 -11.89 -22.65
C ASN A 57 2.51 -13.35 -22.91
N LYS A 58 2.12 -14.26 -22.02
CA LYS A 58 2.41 -15.70 -22.14
C LYS A 58 2.01 -16.27 -23.49
N LYS A 59 0.87 -15.87 -24.03
CA LYS A 59 0.38 -16.39 -25.31
C LYS A 59 1.32 -15.97 -26.45
N LEU A 60 1.59 -14.67 -26.55
CA LEU A 60 2.39 -14.07 -27.62
C LEU A 60 3.89 -14.38 -27.50
N ASP A 61 4.40 -14.47 -26.27
CA ASP A 61 5.84 -14.62 -25.99
C ASP A 61 6.26 -16.08 -25.79
N PHE A 62 5.34 -16.97 -25.40
CA PHE A 62 5.65 -18.34 -25.05
C PHE A 62 4.81 -19.40 -25.79
N ASP A 63 3.49 -19.27 -25.86
CA ASP A 63 2.66 -20.34 -26.44
C ASP A 63 2.73 -20.38 -27.98
N GLU A 64 2.63 -19.22 -28.63
CA GLU A 64 2.58 -19.08 -30.09
C GLU A 64 3.95 -19.21 -30.79
N PRO A 65 5.06 -18.62 -30.28
CA PRO A 65 6.35 -18.69 -30.95
C PRO A 65 6.94 -20.11 -30.98
N PRO A 66 7.77 -20.43 -32.00
CA PRO A 66 8.54 -21.67 -32.01
C PRO A 66 9.49 -21.72 -30.79
N PRO A 67 9.84 -22.91 -30.27
CA PRO A 67 10.61 -23.06 -29.03
C PRO A 67 11.86 -22.18 -28.93
N GLU A 68 12.57 -22.00 -30.05
CA GLU A 68 13.80 -21.19 -30.16
C GLU A 68 13.58 -19.69 -29.89
N LYS A 69 12.35 -19.19 -30.07
CA LYS A 69 11.97 -17.78 -29.92
C LYS A 69 11.15 -17.51 -28.67
N ARG A 70 10.87 -18.53 -27.86
CA ARG A 70 10.04 -18.41 -26.66
C ARG A 70 10.76 -17.62 -25.57
N LYS A 71 10.04 -16.68 -24.96
CA LYS A 71 10.50 -15.89 -23.82
C LYS A 71 9.64 -16.24 -22.61
N HIS A 72 10.24 -16.89 -21.63
CA HIS A 72 9.60 -17.12 -20.34
C HIS A 72 9.94 -16.00 -19.37
N THR A 73 8.93 -15.23 -18.94
CA THR A 73 9.07 -14.45 -17.72
C THR A 73 9.10 -15.37 -16.51
N ASN A 74 9.65 -14.90 -15.40
CA ASN A 74 9.60 -15.66 -14.15
C ASN A 74 8.15 -15.89 -13.69
N VAL A 75 7.24 -14.97 -14.01
CA VAL A 75 5.82 -15.11 -13.73
C VAL A 75 5.22 -16.28 -14.51
N VAL A 76 5.51 -16.41 -15.81
CA VAL A 76 5.07 -17.56 -16.61
C VAL A 76 5.62 -18.87 -16.06
N LYS A 77 6.89 -18.92 -15.64
CA LYS A 77 7.48 -20.13 -15.03
C LYS A 77 6.75 -20.53 -13.75
N LEU A 78 6.47 -19.57 -12.87
CA LEU A 78 5.75 -19.82 -11.62
C LEU A 78 4.30 -20.24 -11.87
N PHE A 79 3.61 -19.60 -12.81
CA PHE A 79 2.26 -19.98 -13.23
C PHE A 79 2.21 -21.42 -13.77
N GLN A 80 3.21 -21.83 -14.54
CA GLN A 80 3.32 -23.19 -15.07
C GLN A 80 3.67 -24.22 -13.99
N ALA A 81 4.48 -23.84 -13.00
CA ALA A 81 4.85 -24.69 -11.87
C ALA A 81 3.73 -24.80 -10.81
N PHE A 82 2.79 -23.86 -10.77
CA PHE A 82 1.68 -23.89 -9.82
C PHE A 82 0.68 -24.99 -10.17
N ARG A 83 0.25 -25.73 -9.15
CA ARG A 83 -0.70 -26.84 -9.31
C ARG A 83 -2.04 -26.34 -9.84
N ASP A 84 -2.57 -27.03 -10.84
CA ASP A 84 -3.86 -26.74 -11.47
C ASP A 84 -4.75 -27.97 -11.38
N ASP A 85 -5.48 -28.07 -10.27
CA ASP A 85 -6.29 -29.22 -9.91
C ASP A 85 -7.55 -28.74 -9.18
N PRO A 86 -8.55 -28.22 -9.93
CA PRO A 86 -9.77 -27.68 -9.33
C PRO A 86 -10.51 -28.68 -8.46
N GLY A 87 -10.43 -29.98 -8.79
CA GLY A 87 -11.05 -31.06 -8.01
C GLY A 87 -10.42 -31.25 -6.63
N GLN A 88 -9.23 -30.71 -6.40
CA GLN A 88 -8.52 -30.68 -5.11
C GLN A 88 -8.39 -29.25 -4.56
N GLY A 89 -9.16 -28.30 -5.10
CA GLY A 89 -9.18 -26.92 -4.64
C GLY A 89 -8.02 -26.05 -5.13
N TYR A 90 -7.24 -26.48 -6.13
CA TYR A 90 -6.14 -25.69 -6.70
C TYR A 90 -6.57 -24.98 -7.99
N PHE A 91 -6.47 -23.66 -7.99
CA PHE A 91 -6.81 -22.81 -9.13
C PHE A 91 -5.63 -21.90 -9.46
N ARG A 92 -5.37 -21.70 -10.75
CA ARG A 92 -4.39 -20.71 -11.20
C ARG A 92 -4.96 -19.80 -12.26
N PHE A 93 -4.55 -18.54 -12.21
CA PHE A 93 -4.93 -17.51 -13.14
C PHE A 93 -3.69 -16.76 -13.60
N TYR A 94 -3.50 -16.66 -14.91
CA TYR A 94 -2.48 -15.81 -15.51
C TYR A 94 -3.13 -14.50 -15.95
N VAL A 95 -2.48 -13.39 -15.63
CA VAL A 95 -2.90 -12.05 -16.04
C VAL A 95 -1.78 -11.46 -16.89
N PRO A 96 -2.04 -11.11 -18.17
CA PRO A 96 -1.01 -10.57 -19.05
C PRO A 96 -0.50 -9.21 -18.55
N GLY A 97 0.72 -8.87 -18.95
CA GLY A 97 1.33 -7.60 -18.61
C GLY A 97 0.69 -6.44 -19.34
N VAL A 98 0.64 -5.28 -18.68
CA VAL A 98 0.06 -4.05 -19.24
C VAL A 98 0.69 -3.68 -20.58
N GLY A 99 -0.12 -3.16 -21.49
CA GLY A 99 0.28 -2.80 -22.85
C GLY A 99 0.31 -3.97 -23.83
N THR A 100 -0.13 -5.16 -23.42
CA THR A 100 -0.38 -6.32 -24.29
C THR A 100 -1.88 -6.66 -24.31
N PRO A 101 -2.38 -7.38 -25.33
CA PRO A 101 -3.80 -7.71 -25.40
C PRO A 101 -4.28 -8.51 -24.18
N PHE A 102 -5.44 -8.11 -23.65
CA PHE A 102 -6.18 -8.81 -22.62
C PHE A 102 -7.68 -8.84 -22.95
N PRO A 103 -8.12 -9.78 -23.84
CA PRO A 103 -9.49 -9.82 -24.34
C PRO A 103 -10.57 -9.96 -23.27
N GLU A 104 -10.27 -10.63 -22.15
CA GLU A 104 -11.18 -10.86 -21.03
C GLU A 104 -11.64 -9.56 -20.35
N ILE A 105 -10.90 -8.46 -20.51
CA ILE A 105 -11.28 -7.12 -20.05
C ILE A 105 -11.62 -6.15 -21.18
N GLY A 106 -11.71 -6.64 -22.42
CA GLY A 106 -11.99 -5.84 -23.62
C GLY A 106 -10.76 -5.15 -24.25
N GLU A 107 -9.53 -5.46 -23.80
CA GLU A 107 -8.30 -4.94 -24.41
C GLU A 107 -7.85 -5.84 -25.57
N MET A 108 -8.28 -5.51 -26.80
CA MET A 108 -8.12 -6.40 -27.96
C MET A 108 -6.76 -6.27 -28.67
N THR A 109 -6.02 -5.18 -28.44
CA THR A 109 -4.80 -4.86 -29.19
C THR A 109 -3.66 -4.48 -28.26
N ALA A 110 -2.43 -4.84 -28.62
CA ALA A 110 -1.25 -4.34 -27.95
C ALA A 110 -1.19 -2.81 -28.10
N SER A 111 -0.66 -2.11 -27.11
CA SER A 111 -0.48 -0.67 -27.20
C SER A 111 0.47 -0.35 -28.37
N ALA A 112 0.00 0.43 -29.35
CA ALA A 112 0.66 0.68 -30.64
C ALA A 112 2.09 1.27 -30.55
N ASN A 113 2.50 1.69 -29.35
CA ASN A 113 3.81 2.29 -29.07
C ASN A 113 4.78 1.37 -28.31
N GLY A 114 4.58 0.05 -28.38
CA GLY A 114 5.54 -0.95 -27.91
C GLY A 114 6.16 -0.64 -26.55
N ALA A 115 5.48 -0.96 -25.45
CA ALA A 115 6.01 -0.86 -24.09
C ALA A 115 6.65 0.48 -23.66
N ARG A 116 6.57 1.56 -24.45
CA ARG A 116 6.82 2.91 -23.95
C ARG A 116 5.53 3.42 -23.36
N PHE A 117 5.49 3.44 -22.02
CA PHE A 117 4.59 4.31 -21.29
C PHE A 117 4.58 5.66 -22.01
N LYS A 118 3.42 6.10 -22.53
CA LYS A 118 3.24 7.54 -22.69
C LYS A 118 3.53 8.11 -21.30
N PRO A 119 4.48 9.03 -21.14
CA PRO A 119 4.69 9.68 -19.85
C PRO A 119 3.32 10.16 -19.40
N ILE A 120 2.93 9.82 -18.17
CA ILE A 120 1.70 10.36 -17.61
C ILE A 120 1.91 11.87 -17.60
N GLN A 121 1.19 12.56 -18.48
CA GLN A 121 1.17 14.01 -18.54
C GLN A 121 0.08 14.41 -17.57
N LEU A 122 0.47 14.75 -16.34
CA LEU A 122 -0.43 15.33 -15.37
C LEU A 122 -0.40 16.85 -15.54
N THR A 123 -1.55 17.49 -15.51
CA THR A 123 -1.61 18.93 -15.25
C THR A 123 -1.10 19.21 -13.84
N ASP A 124 -0.73 20.46 -13.55
CA ASP A 124 -0.34 20.85 -12.19
C ASP A 124 -1.47 20.57 -11.18
N GLU A 125 -2.73 20.69 -11.61
CA GLU A 125 -3.91 20.36 -10.81
C GLU A 125 -4.02 18.85 -10.53
N GLU A 126 -3.86 18.01 -11.56
CA GLU A 126 -3.88 16.55 -11.40
C GLU A 126 -2.71 16.05 -10.54
N LEU A 127 -1.52 16.63 -10.72
CA LEU A 127 -0.36 16.34 -9.89
C LEU A 127 -0.58 16.77 -8.44
N SER A 128 -1.14 17.95 -8.21
CA SER A 128 -1.51 18.44 -6.88
C SER A 128 -2.51 17.49 -6.21
N HIS A 129 -3.55 17.05 -6.91
CA HIS A 129 -4.51 16.06 -6.43
C HIS A 129 -3.86 14.71 -6.09
N LEU A 130 -2.90 14.26 -6.88
CA LEU A 130 -2.18 13.01 -6.64
C LEU A 130 -1.30 13.10 -5.39
N ILE A 131 -0.56 14.20 -5.22
CA ILE A 131 0.24 14.46 -4.01
C ILE A 131 -0.69 14.51 -2.79
N ALA A 132 -1.77 15.29 -2.89
CA ALA A 132 -2.79 15.45 -1.88
C ALA A 132 -3.41 14.13 -1.40
N ALA A 133 -3.60 13.16 -2.30
CA ALA A 133 -4.15 11.86 -1.98
C ALA A 133 -3.17 11.00 -1.16
N GLY A 134 -1.86 11.19 -1.35
CA GLY A 134 -0.80 10.46 -0.64
C GLY A 134 -0.37 11.06 0.69
N GLU A 135 -0.78 12.30 1.00
CA GLU A 135 -0.38 12.99 2.24
C GLU A 135 -0.72 12.22 3.53
N PRO A 136 -1.94 11.65 3.71
CA PRO A 136 -2.27 10.92 4.94
C PRO A 136 -1.39 9.67 5.13
N ASP A 137 -1.03 8.99 4.05
CA ASP A 137 -0.16 7.82 4.09
C ASP A 137 1.29 8.22 4.40
N ALA A 138 1.77 9.32 3.79
CA ALA A 138 3.09 9.87 4.09
C ALA A 138 3.20 10.29 5.56
N LEU A 139 2.17 10.94 6.11
CA LEU A 139 2.10 11.27 7.53
C LEU A 139 2.09 10.01 8.40
N THR A 140 1.30 9.00 8.03
CA THR A 140 1.25 7.71 8.75
C THR A 140 2.63 7.07 8.83
N GLN A 141 3.38 7.08 7.73
CA GLN A 141 4.74 6.55 7.70
C GLN A 141 5.68 7.33 8.62
N VAL A 142 5.71 8.66 8.50
CA VAL A 142 6.57 9.51 9.35
C VAL A 142 6.24 9.31 10.83
N LEU A 143 4.96 9.28 11.18
CA LEU A 143 4.51 9.05 12.55
C LEU A 143 4.93 7.68 13.06
N SER A 144 4.85 6.65 12.21
CA SER A 144 5.32 5.31 12.57
C SER A 144 6.83 5.25 12.78
N GLU A 145 7.62 6.05 12.07
CA GLU A 145 9.08 6.07 12.16
C GLU A 145 9.57 6.87 13.38
N HIS A 146 8.94 8.02 13.67
CA HIS A 146 9.47 8.98 14.66
C HIS A 146 8.60 9.16 15.90
N PHE A 147 7.31 8.80 15.84
CA PHE A 147 6.32 9.10 16.88
C PHE A 147 5.42 7.88 17.17
N SER A 148 5.99 6.68 17.18
CA SER A 148 5.23 5.43 17.27
C SER A 148 4.37 5.32 18.53
N ASP A 149 4.73 6.03 19.61
CA ASP A 149 4.00 6.06 20.88
C ASP A 149 2.65 6.79 20.78
N LEU A 150 2.50 7.70 19.80
CA LEU A 150 1.24 8.41 19.53
C LEU A 150 0.27 7.58 18.69
N LEU A 151 0.74 6.49 18.06
CA LEU A 151 -0.10 5.69 17.19
C LEU A 151 -0.99 4.74 18.00
N PRO A 152 -2.29 4.65 17.66
CA PRO A 152 -3.18 3.76 18.38
C PRO A 152 -2.84 2.30 18.02
N LYS A 153 -2.90 1.41 19.02
CA LYS A 153 -2.67 -0.03 18.84
C LYS A 153 -3.73 -0.69 17.96
N GLU A 154 -4.95 -0.15 17.98
CA GLU A 154 -6.12 -0.59 17.24
C GLU A 154 -6.77 0.60 16.53
N GLY A 155 -7.69 0.37 15.58
CA GLY A 155 -8.42 1.49 14.94
C GLY A 155 -7.62 2.29 13.91
N ARG A 156 -6.73 1.64 13.13
CA ARG A 156 -5.94 2.30 12.07
C ARG A 156 -6.78 3.01 10.99
N ALA A 157 -8.02 2.55 10.77
CA ALA A 157 -8.95 3.21 9.87
C ALA A 157 -9.44 4.57 10.41
N GLU A 158 -9.56 4.70 11.74
CA GLU A 158 -9.87 5.99 12.39
C GLU A 158 -8.69 6.94 12.30
N LEU A 159 -7.49 6.45 12.60
CA LEU A 159 -6.23 7.21 12.42
C LEU A 159 -6.15 7.79 11.00
N HIS A 160 -6.34 6.97 9.98
CA HIS A 160 -6.27 7.42 8.59
C HIS A 160 -7.34 8.49 8.29
N ARG A 161 -8.58 8.32 8.77
CA ARG A 161 -9.64 9.34 8.63
C ARG A 161 -9.29 10.64 9.34
N THR A 162 -8.69 10.59 10.53
CA THR A 162 -8.22 11.78 11.26
C THR A 162 -7.12 12.51 10.49
N LEU A 163 -6.14 11.78 9.94
CA LEU A 163 -5.08 12.38 9.12
C LEU A 163 -5.64 12.97 7.81
N GLN A 164 -6.61 12.31 7.18
CA GLN A 164 -7.30 12.82 6.00
C GLN A 164 -8.07 14.12 6.29
N ARG A 165 -8.76 14.20 7.44
CA ARG A 165 -9.42 15.42 7.91
C ARG A 165 -8.40 16.55 8.13
N LEU A 166 -7.27 16.24 8.77
CA LEU A 166 -6.19 17.19 8.98
C LEU A 166 -5.64 17.73 7.65
N CYS A 167 -5.24 16.85 6.72
CA CYS A 167 -4.71 17.27 5.41
C CYS A 167 -5.71 18.17 4.66
N THR A 168 -7.00 17.83 4.72
CA THR A 168 -8.06 18.63 4.11
C THR A 168 -8.16 20.02 4.75
N LEU A 169 -8.14 20.11 6.08
CA LEU A 169 -8.18 21.38 6.81
C LEU A 169 -6.94 22.23 6.51
N ALA A 170 -5.76 21.63 6.62
CA ALA A 170 -4.48 22.30 6.42
C ALA A 170 -4.38 22.89 5.01
N ARG A 171 -4.82 22.15 3.99
CA ARG A 171 -4.89 22.64 2.61
C ARG A 171 -5.85 23.81 2.44
N ARG A 172 -7.05 23.74 3.04
CA ARG A 172 -8.02 24.86 3.04
C ARG A 172 -7.45 26.12 3.70
N CYS A 173 -6.55 25.95 4.67
CA CYS A 173 -5.88 27.04 5.37
C CYS A 173 -4.58 27.51 4.69
N GLY A 174 -4.15 26.91 3.57
CA GLY A 174 -2.93 27.30 2.87
C GLY A 174 -1.63 26.75 3.48
N VAL A 175 -1.69 25.65 4.25
CA VAL A 175 -0.51 24.96 4.77
C VAL A 175 0.10 24.08 3.68
N GLU A 176 1.15 24.57 3.04
CA GLU A 176 1.80 23.86 1.92
C GLU A 176 3.03 23.04 2.32
N ARG A 177 3.65 23.35 3.46
CA ARG A 177 4.90 22.69 3.89
C ARG A 177 4.60 21.38 4.60
N PHE A 178 5.16 20.27 4.10
CA PHE A 178 4.99 18.96 4.74
C PHE A 178 5.49 18.92 6.19
N ALA A 179 6.56 19.65 6.52
CA ALA A 179 7.03 19.77 7.91
C ALA A 179 5.95 20.31 8.86
N ARG A 180 5.10 21.23 8.38
CA ARG A 180 3.97 21.74 9.18
C ARG A 180 2.85 20.72 9.30
N LEU A 181 2.56 19.99 8.23
CA LEU A 181 1.61 18.88 8.29
C LEU A 181 2.05 17.84 9.33
N GLN A 182 3.35 17.58 9.46
CA GLN A 182 3.89 16.71 10.50
C GLN A 182 3.66 17.29 11.91
N SER A 183 4.02 18.56 12.16
CA SER A 183 3.80 19.24 13.45
C SER A 183 2.31 19.23 13.85
N LEU A 184 1.42 19.53 12.88
CA LEU A 184 -0.03 19.46 13.07
C LEU A 184 -0.51 18.04 13.35
N ALA A 185 0.03 17.03 12.66
CA ALA A 185 -0.36 15.63 12.87
C ALA A 185 0.00 15.17 14.29
N VAL A 186 1.18 15.57 14.78
CA VAL A 186 1.58 15.31 16.17
C VAL A 186 0.61 15.97 17.16
N ALA A 187 0.27 17.24 16.95
CA ALA A 187 -0.69 17.95 17.82
C ALA A 187 -2.09 17.34 17.79
N VAL A 188 -2.61 17.00 16.60
CA VAL A 188 -3.92 16.36 16.44
C VAL A 188 -3.94 15.00 17.13
N LEU A 189 -2.89 14.19 17.02
CA LEU A 189 -2.84 12.88 17.69
C LEU A 189 -2.64 13.01 19.20
N GLY A 190 -1.82 13.95 19.66
CA GLY A 190 -1.67 14.27 21.09
C GLY A 190 -2.99 14.65 21.75
N THR A 191 -3.82 15.40 21.03
CA THR A 191 -5.18 15.80 21.46
C THR A 191 -6.27 14.77 21.11
N ARG A 192 -5.91 13.58 20.63
CA ARG A 192 -6.83 12.52 20.20
C ARG A 192 -7.90 12.98 19.19
N GLY A 193 -7.56 13.95 18.35
CA GLY A 193 -8.44 14.52 17.34
C GLY A 193 -9.25 15.73 17.80
N ALA A 194 -9.29 16.05 19.10
CA ALA A 194 -10.10 17.14 19.65
C ALA A 194 -9.76 18.50 19.03
N LEU A 195 -8.49 18.71 18.66
CA LEU A 195 -8.03 19.92 17.99
C LEU A 195 -8.76 20.19 16.65
N LEU A 196 -9.12 19.13 15.92
CA LEU A 196 -9.85 19.26 14.64
C LEU A 196 -11.34 19.61 14.84
N ASP A 197 -11.85 19.43 16.05
CA ASP A 197 -13.24 19.70 16.40
C ASP A 197 -13.40 21.08 17.09
N ASP A 198 -12.31 21.75 17.47
CA ASP A 198 -12.36 23.09 18.05
C ASP A 198 -12.67 24.16 16.98
N PRO A 199 -13.79 24.89 17.09
CA PRO A 199 -14.20 25.87 16.09
C PRO A 199 -13.26 27.07 15.97
N LYS A 200 -12.39 27.31 16.96
CA LYS A 200 -11.39 28.38 16.95
C LYS A 200 -10.10 27.97 16.26
N PHE A 201 -9.88 26.66 16.07
CA PHE A 201 -8.62 26.16 15.53
C PHE A 201 -8.46 26.47 14.03
N GLU A 202 -9.50 26.29 13.21
CA GLU A 202 -9.43 26.63 11.78
C GLU A 202 -9.12 28.13 11.55
N PRO A 203 -9.82 29.10 12.18
CA PRO A 203 -9.46 30.51 12.08
C PRO A 203 -8.02 30.82 12.55
N TRP A 204 -7.57 30.17 13.62
CA TRP A 204 -6.20 30.33 14.09
C TRP A 204 -5.18 29.80 13.07
N LEU A 205 -5.44 28.63 12.49
CA LEU A 205 -4.55 28.01 11.51
C LEU A 205 -4.43 28.87 10.25
N GLN A 206 -5.53 29.46 9.78
CA GLN A 206 -5.52 30.40 8.64
C GLN A 206 -4.61 31.61 8.88
N LEU A 207 -4.55 32.12 10.12
CA LEU A 207 -3.73 33.27 10.46
C LEU A 207 -2.22 32.92 10.50
N HIS A 208 -1.88 31.69 10.88
CA HIS A 208 -0.49 31.26 11.12
C HIS A 208 0.06 30.33 10.00
N ALA A 209 -0.76 29.96 9.02
CA ALA A 209 -0.39 29.03 7.94
C ALA A 209 0.81 29.50 7.12
N HIS A 210 1.03 30.82 7.04
CA HIS A 210 2.08 31.46 6.26
C HIS A 210 3.27 31.97 7.09
N ASP A 211 3.26 31.79 8.42
CA ASP A 211 4.36 32.27 9.26
C ASP A 211 5.69 31.70 8.78
N GLU A 212 6.80 32.40 8.99
CA GLU A 212 8.11 31.86 8.61
C GLU A 212 8.75 31.06 9.74
N HIS A 213 8.50 31.46 11.00
CA HIS A 213 9.13 30.93 12.20
C HIS A 213 8.13 30.82 13.36
N GLY A 214 8.40 29.96 14.34
CA GLY A 214 7.64 29.89 15.61
C GLY A 214 6.26 29.23 15.50
N PHE A 215 5.96 28.54 14.40
CA PHE A 215 4.67 27.87 14.21
C PHE A 215 4.45 26.77 15.26
N GLU A 216 5.47 25.95 15.53
CA GLU A 216 5.44 24.90 16.55
C GLU A 216 5.23 25.48 17.96
N ASP A 217 5.93 26.58 18.27
CA ASP A 217 5.78 27.26 19.57
C ASP A 217 4.37 27.84 19.74
N ALA A 218 3.79 28.40 18.66
CA ALA A 218 2.42 28.91 18.66
C ALA A 218 1.37 27.78 18.72
N LEU A 219 1.72 26.57 18.26
CA LEU A 219 0.85 25.39 18.30
C LEU A 219 0.84 24.72 19.69
N ALA A 220 1.92 24.80 20.46
CA ALA A 220 2.05 24.13 21.76
C ALA A 220 0.89 24.39 22.75
N PRO A 221 0.38 25.64 22.93
CA PRO A 221 -0.74 25.90 23.84
C PRO A 221 -2.04 25.15 23.50
N TRP A 222 -2.24 24.79 22.23
CA TRP A 222 -3.40 24.02 21.79
C TRP A 222 -3.33 22.55 22.22
N VAL A 223 -2.12 22.02 22.37
CA VAL A 223 -1.90 20.66 22.84
C VAL A 223 -2.05 20.63 24.36
N GLU A 224 -1.43 21.58 25.07
CA GLU A 224 -1.49 21.68 26.53
C GLU A 224 -2.91 21.89 27.07
N SER A 225 -3.69 22.77 26.42
CA SER A 225 -5.08 23.05 26.83
C SER A 225 -6.04 21.86 26.65
N ALA A 226 -5.70 20.90 25.78
CA ALA A 226 -6.47 19.69 25.58
C ALA A 226 -6.10 18.56 26.55
N GLU A 227 -4.91 18.59 27.16
CA GLU A 227 -4.51 17.63 28.20
C GLU A 227 -5.18 17.90 29.55
N GLU A 228 -5.62 19.14 29.81
CA GLU A 228 -6.26 19.55 31.07
C GLU A 228 -7.76 19.20 31.19
N GLN A 229 -8.39 18.68 30.13
CA GLN A 229 -9.79 18.23 30.17
C GLN A 229 -9.86 16.73 30.54
N PRO A 230 -10.38 16.36 31.73
CA PRO A 230 -10.47 14.97 32.12
C PRO A 230 -11.45 14.20 31.24
N ALA A 231 -11.08 12.95 30.95
CA ALA A 231 -11.82 11.98 30.15
C ALA A 231 -13.24 11.69 30.66
#